data_AF-A0A355GZK4-F1
#
_entry.id   AF-A0A355GZK4-F1
#
_cell.length_a   1.000
_cell.length_b   1.000
_cell.length_c   1.000
_cell.angle_alpha   90.00
_cell.angle_beta   90.00
_cell.angle_gamma   90.00
#
_symmetry.space_group_name_H-M   'P 1'
#
loop_
_entity.id
_entity.type
_entity.pdbx_description
1 polymer ?
#
loop_
_entity_poly.entity_id
_entity_poly.type
_entity_poly.pdbx_seq_one_letter_code
_entity_poly.pdbx_strand_id
1 'polypeptide(L)'
;MKTSIDCIPCFVRQAADAVSMSASSDEDRKRLMHHILQWIGEADLDQSPPAIAQIIHRRLRELLPMEDPYRAAKDAHNALAAALTASIRRRIAASFDPLTMAVRYAITGNVIDLGAKNGIGYGEIYDELQSAPMQPIFGDMAAFKQAVAKAKTILYLADNAGEIFFDRLLIEQLPDAQITLAVRGTPVINDATRLDALAADLEKIVEIIDNGSDAPGTVLEDCSADFRRR
;
A
#
# COMPACT_ATOMS: atom_id res chain seq x y z
N MET A 1 14.91 -8.33 -7.03
CA MET A 1 15.70 -7.08 -7.16
C MET A 1 16.61 -6.98 -5.95
N LYS A 2 17.88 -6.62 -6.13
CA LYS A 2 18.82 -6.38 -5.02
C LYS A 2 18.71 -4.93 -4.52
N THR A 3 19.15 -4.67 -3.31
CA THR A 3 19.15 -3.32 -2.75
C THR A 3 20.22 -2.47 -3.42
N SER A 4 19.86 -1.24 -3.80
CA SER A 4 20.82 -0.26 -4.33
C SER A 4 21.21 0.76 -3.27
N ILE A 5 22.26 1.54 -3.54
CA ILE A 5 22.70 2.62 -2.65
C ILE A 5 21.59 3.65 -2.43
N ASP A 6 20.74 3.88 -3.43
CA ASP A 6 19.61 4.81 -3.37
C ASP A 6 18.49 4.34 -2.42
N CYS A 7 18.49 3.06 -2.03
CA CYS A 7 17.56 2.54 -1.03
C CYS A 7 17.94 2.96 0.40
N ILE A 8 19.21 3.23 0.69
CA ILE A 8 19.67 3.53 2.05
C ILE A 8 19.00 4.81 2.61
N PRO A 9 18.96 5.94 1.88
CA PRO A 9 18.22 7.12 2.35
C PRO A 9 16.72 6.86 2.56
N CYS A 10 16.13 5.93 1.81
CA CYS A 10 14.73 5.55 1.97
C CYS A 10 14.49 4.85 3.32
N PHE A 11 15.32 3.86 3.67
CA PHE A 11 15.21 3.16 4.95
C PHE A 11 15.38 4.10 6.15
N VAL A 12 16.36 5.01 6.08
CA VAL A 12 16.59 5.99 7.16
C VAL A 12 15.37 6.89 7.35
N ARG A 13 14.76 7.37 6.25
CA ARG A 13 13.57 8.22 6.30
C ARG A 13 12.37 7.48 6.87
N GLN A 14 12.06 6.29 6.36
CA GLN A 14 10.94 5.47 6.84
C GLN A 14 11.05 5.15 8.33
N ALA A 15 12.27 4.86 8.80
CA ALA A 15 12.52 4.61 10.21
C ALA A 15 12.42 5.88 11.06
N ALA A 16 12.88 7.03 10.56
CA ALA A 16 12.72 8.32 11.22
C ALA A 16 11.25 8.73 11.36
N ASP A 17 10.42 8.47 10.33
CA ASP A 17 8.98 8.70 10.38
C ASP A 17 8.33 7.83 11.45
N ALA A 18 8.65 6.53 11.46
CA ALA A 18 8.15 5.58 12.44
C ALA A 18 8.51 5.99 13.88
N VAL A 19 9.76 6.39 14.11
CA VAL A 19 10.24 6.90 15.41
C VAL A 19 9.53 8.20 15.78
N SER A 20 9.31 9.11 14.84
CA SER A 20 8.63 10.38 15.10
C SER A 20 7.17 10.19 15.50
N MET A 21 6.50 9.16 14.96
CA MET A 21 5.11 8.82 15.27
C MET A 21 4.93 8.12 16.62
N SER A 22 5.98 7.53 17.18
CA SER A 22 5.86 6.59 18.32
C SER A 22 6.70 6.94 19.54
N ALA A 23 7.81 7.66 19.38
CA ALA A 23 8.72 7.97 20.46
C ALA A 23 8.15 9.01 21.43
N SER A 24 8.33 8.75 22.73
CA SER A 24 7.77 9.56 23.82
C SER A 24 8.62 10.77 24.23
N SER A 25 9.89 10.82 23.80
CA SER A 25 10.85 11.89 24.15
C SER A 25 11.92 12.06 23.06
N ASP A 26 12.60 13.21 23.06
CA ASP A 26 13.72 13.46 22.13
C ASP A 26 14.93 12.54 22.39
N GLU A 27 15.15 12.17 23.65
CA GLU A 27 16.16 11.20 24.06
C GLU A 27 15.85 9.81 23.48
N ASP A 28 14.59 9.36 23.55
CA ASP A 28 14.17 8.11 22.94
C ASP A 28 14.29 8.15 21.42
N ARG A 29 13.93 9.26 20.78
CA ARG A 29 14.11 9.43 19.32
C ARG A 29 15.56 9.24 18.91
N LYS A 30 16.50 9.90 19.60
CA LYS A 30 17.94 9.77 19.34
C LYS A 30 18.43 8.33 19.56
N ARG A 31 18.00 7.69 20.65
CA ARG A 31 18.36 6.30 20.99
C ARG A 31 17.88 5.32 19.93
N LEU A 32 16.60 5.41 19.51
CA LEU A 32 16.01 4.53 18.49
C LEU A 32 16.71 4.73 17.14
N MET A 33 16.92 5.99 16.72
CA MET A 33 17.61 6.28 15.47
C MET A 33 19.05 5.76 15.46
N HIS A 34 19.76 5.82 16.58
CA HIS A 34 21.10 5.25 16.69
C HIS A 34 21.09 3.74 16.42
N HIS A 35 20.16 2.99 17.03
CA HIS A 35 20.02 1.54 16.77
C HIS A 35 19.66 1.23 15.31
N ILE A 36 18.72 1.98 14.74
CA ILE A 36 18.31 1.83 13.33
C ILE A 36 19.50 2.01 12.39
N LEU A 37 20.31 3.06 12.59
CA LEU A 37 21.47 3.32 11.72
C LEU A 37 22.52 2.22 11.83
N GLN A 38 22.70 1.62 13.01
CA GLN A 38 23.55 0.44 13.17
C GLN A 38 23.00 -0.75 12.38
N TRP A 39 21.70 -1.04 12.49
CA TRP A 39 21.07 -2.14 11.75
C TRP A 39 21.14 -1.95 10.23
N ILE A 40 20.95 -0.73 9.74
CA ILE A 40 21.13 -0.40 8.32
C ILE A 40 22.58 -0.62 7.89
N GLY A 41 23.56 -0.25 8.74
CA GLY A 41 24.98 -0.47 8.47
C GLY A 41 25.40 -1.95 8.46
N GLU A 42 24.62 -2.83 9.11
CA GLU A 42 24.83 -4.27 9.17
C GLU A 42 24.00 -5.05 8.12
N ALA A 43 23.14 -4.37 7.36
CA ALA A 43 22.20 -5.02 6.44
C ALA A 43 22.91 -5.67 5.23
N ASP A 44 22.44 -6.84 4.83
CA ASP A 44 22.90 -7.52 3.62
C ASP A 44 22.24 -6.89 2.39
N LEU A 45 22.98 -6.05 1.67
CA LEU A 45 22.47 -5.34 0.48
C LEU A 45 22.22 -6.27 -0.74
N ASP A 46 22.63 -7.54 -0.68
CA ASP A 46 22.23 -8.54 -1.68
C ASP A 46 20.76 -8.97 -1.52
N GLN A 47 20.15 -8.69 -0.36
CA GLN A 47 18.71 -8.88 -0.16
C GLN A 47 17.88 -7.82 -0.87
N SER A 48 16.59 -8.09 -1.03
CA SER A 48 15.64 -7.14 -1.60
C SER A 48 15.35 -6.00 -0.61
N PRO A 49 15.02 -4.78 -1.10
CA PRO A 49 14.67 -3.70 -0.19
C PRO A 49 13.52 -4.03 0.76
N PRO A 50 12.46 -4.75 0.32
CA PRO A 50 11.44 -5.25 1.23
C PRO A 50 11.95 -6.13 2.37
N ALA A 51 12.89 -7.04 2.10
CA ALA A 51 13.45 -7.93 3.12
C ALA A 51 14.28 -7.15 4.15
N ILE A 52 15.08 -6.18 3.70
CA ILE A 52 15.84 -5.31 4.62
C ILE A 52 14.91 -4.44 5.45
N ALA A 53 13.91 -3.80 4.82
CA ALA A 53 12.92 -2.99 5.49
C ALA A 53 12.14 -3.80 6.54
N GLN A 54 11.75 -5.04 6.22
CA GLN A 54 11.10 -5.95 7.15
C GLN A 54 11.93 -6.15 8.42
N ILE A 55 13.23 -6.44 8.29
CA ILE A 55 14.12 -6.66 9.44
C ILE A 55 14.19 -5.40 10.32
N ILE A 56 14.36 -4.23 9.70
CA ILE A 56 14.43 -2.95 10.41
C ILE A 56 13.12 -2.65 11.15
N HIS A 57 11.98 -2.74 10.46
CA HIS A 57 10.68 -2.43 11.04
C HIS A 57 10.25 -3.45 12.09
N ARG A 58 10.60 -4.73 11.94
CA ARG A 58 10.35 -5.77 12.96
C ARG A 58 11.11 -5.47 14.25
N ARG A 59 12.40 -5.19 14.17
CA ARG A 59 13.22 -4.79 15.34
C ARG A 59 12.74 -3.48 15.94
N LEU A 60 12.34 -2.52 15.11
CA LEU A 60 11.79 -1.26 15.61
C LEU A 60 10.50 -1.50 16.40
N ARG A 61 9.55 -2.27 15.88
CA ARG A 61 8.29 -2.60 16.56
C ARG A 61 8.51 -3.23 17.95
N GLU A 62 9.53 -4.08 18.11
CA GLU A 62 9.89 -4.66 19.42
C GLU A 62 10.28 -3.62 20.47
N LEU A 63 10.75 -2.44 20.04
CA LEU A 63 11.16 -1.33 20.92
C LEU A 63 10.07 -0.28 21.12
N LEU A 64 8.99 -0.32 20.35
CA LEU A 64 7.91 0.66 20.41
C LEU A 64 6.83 0.23 21.40
N PRO A 65 6.19 1.17 22.12
CA PRO A 65 5.13 0.87 23.07
C PRO A 65 3.77 0.58 22.39
N MET A 66 3.72 0.50 21.06
CA MET A 66 2.49 0.37 20.28
C MET A 66 2.68 -0.55 19.07
N GLU A 67 1.62 -1.27 18.68
CA GLU A 67 1.67 -2.26 17.61
C GLU A 67 1.72 -1.65 16.20
N ASP A 68 0.99 -0.56 15.96
CA ASP A 68 0.91 0.12 14.65
C ASP A 68 1.20 1.62 14.78
N PRO A 69 2.47 2.05 14.65
CA PRO A 69 2.81 3.47 14.70
C PRO A 69 2.21 4.29 13.55
N TYR A 70 1.75 3.63 12.48
CA TYR A 70 1.25 4.28 11.27
C TYR A 70 -0.26 4.45 11.26
N ARG A 71 -0.98 3.92 12.27
CA ARG A 71 -2.44 3.85 12.25
C ARG A 71 -3.12 5.19 11.98
N ALA A 72 -2.70 6.24 12.70
CA ALA A 72 -3.29 7.57 12.54
C ALA A 72 -3.08 8.14 11.12
N ALA A 73 -1.92 7.90 10.52
CA ALA A 73 -1.64 8.32 9.14
C ALA A 73 -2.51 7.54 8.14
N LYS A 74 -2.60 6.21 8.30
CA LYS A 74 -3.47 5.35 7.48
C LYS A 74 -4.94 5.76 7.58
N ASP A 75 -5.42 6.10 8.79
CA ASP A 75 -6.78 6.59 9.01
C ASP A 75 -7.05 7.91 8.28
N ALA A 76 -6.10 8.85 8.30
CA ALA A 76 -6.21 10.09 7.55
C ALA A 76 -6.27 9.85 6.04
N HIS A 77 -5.44 8.93 5.52
CA HIS A 77 -5.44 8.56 4.10
C HIS A 77 -6.74 7.87 3.68
N ASN A 78 -7.22 6.93 4.50
CA ASN A 78 -8.50 6.24 4.28
C ASN A 78 -9.66 7.24 4.27
N ALA A 79 -9.69 8.18 5.22
CA ALA A 79 -10.74 9.20 5.28
C ALA A 79 -10.73 10.13 4.05
N LEU A 80 -9.55 10.55 3.60
CA LEU A 80 -9.39 11.33 2.37
C LEU A 80 -9.90 10.56 1.15
N ALA A 81 -9.46 9.31 0.98
CA ALA A 81 -9.84 8.49 -0.15
C ALA A 81 -11.35 8.21 -0.17
N ALA A 82 -11.94 7.92 0.99
CA ALA A 82 -13.38 7.73 1.17
C ALA A 82 -14.21 8.93 0.71
N ALA A 83 -13.76 10.16 1.04
CA ALA A 83 -14.44 11.39 0.62
C ALA A 83 -14.46 11.58 -0.91
N LEU A 84 -13.50 10.99 -1.62
CA LEU A 84 -13.34 11.12 -3.07
C LEU A 84 -14.01 9.97 -3.85
N THR A 85 -14.22 8.82 -3.21
CA THR A 85 -14.71 7.58 -3.84
C THR A 85 -16.00 7.80 -4.64
N ALA A 86 -17.01 8.50 -4.08
CA ALA A 86 -18.30 8.70 -4.75
C ALA A 86 -18.18 9.56 -6.03
N SER A 87 -17.31 10.57 -6.02
CA SER A 87 -17.06 11.42 -7.19
C SER A 87 -16.37 10.63 -8.29
N ILE A 88 -15.34 9.86 -7.94
CA ILE A 88 -14.57 9.04 -8.87
C ILE A 88 -15.42 7.92 -9.46
N ARG A 89 -16.24 7.24 -8.66
CA ARG A 89 -17.19 6.22 -9.14
C ARG A 89 -18.11 6.75 -10.24
N ARG A 90 -18.65 7.97 -10.09
CA ARG A 90 -19.47 8.61 -11.13
C ARG A 90 -18.69 8.86 -12.42
N ARG A 91 -17.42 9.25 -12.32
CA ARG A 91 -16.55 9.45 -13.50
C ARG A 91 -16.23 8.16 -14.21
N ILE A 92 -15.93 7.09 -13.46
CA ILE A 92 -15.73 5.74 -14.02
C ILE A 92 -16.99 5.30 -14.77
N ALA A 93 -18.17 5.41 -14.15
CA ALA A 93 -19.43 5.01 -14.76
C ALA A 93 -19.80 5.83 -16.02
N ALA A 94 -19.40 7.10 -16.09
CA ALA A 94 -19.64 7.96 -17.25
C ALA A 94 -18.59 7.80 -18.36
N SER A 95 -17.51 7.05 -18.13
CA SER A 95 -16.45 6.81 -19.11
C SER A 95 -16.91 5.88 -20.23
N PHE A 96 -16.42 6.11 -21.45
CA PHE A 96 -16.59 5.16 -22.57
C PHE A 96 -15.97 3.79 -22.26
N ASP A 97 -14.94 3.79 -21.42
CA ASP A 97 -14.21 2.59 -21.01
C ASP A 97 -14.02 2.57 -19.48
N PRO A 98 -15.05 2.12 -18.73
CA PRO A 98 -15.04 2.15 -17.27
C PRO A 98 -13.88 1.36 -16.65
N LEU A 99 -13.57 0.18 -17.19
CA LEU A 99 -12.49 -0.66 -16.68
C LEU A 99 -11.12 0.04 -16.82
N THR A 100 -10.81 0.60 -17.99
CA THR A 100 -9.55 1.36 -18.17
C THR A 100 -9.52 2.61 -17.27
N MET A 101 -10.64 3.29 -17.10
CA MET A 101 -10.73 4.45 -16.21
C MET A 101 -10.46 4.05 -14.75
N ALA A 102 -11.03 2.93 -14.30
CA ALA A 102 -10.81 2.43 -12.95
C ALA A 102 -9.35 2.01 -12.72
N VAL A 103 -8.69 1.39 -13.71
CA VAL A 103 -7.24 1.10 -13.65
C VAL A 103 -6.42 2.38 -13.46
N ARG A 104 -6.75 3.46 -14.18
CA ARG A 104 -6.05 4.75 -14.00
C ARG A 104 -6.20 5.27 -12.58
N TYR A 105 -7.41 5.24 -12.03
CA TYR A 105 -7.66 5.69 -10.66
C TYR A 105 -6.97 4.82 -9.61
N ALA A 106 -6.93 3.50 -9.80
CA ALA A 106 -6.17 2.60 -8.91
C ALA A 106 -4.67 2.96 -8.92
N ILE A 107 -4.07 3.12 -10.11
CA ILE A 107 -2.66 3.52 -10.25
C ILE A 107 -2.39 4.91 -9.63
N THR A 108 -3.23 5.90 -9.94
CA THR A 108 -3.07 7.27 -9.41
C THR A 108 -3.28 7.32 -7.90
N GLY A 109 -4.03 6.37 -7.33
CA GLY A 109 -4.32 6.28 -5.90
C GLY A 109 -3.08 6.33 -4.99
N ASN A 110 -1.96 5.81 -5.47
CA ASN A 110 -0.68 5.83 -4.76
C ASN A 110 -0.14 7.26 -4.50
N VAL A 111 -0.66 8.28 -5.20
CA VAL A 111 -0.30 9.70 -4.93
C VAL A 111 -0.66 10.13 -3.51
N ILE A 112 -1.67 9.51 -2.87
CA ILE A 112 -2.04 9.85 -1.49
C ILE A 112 -0.86 9.61 -0.54
N ASP A 113 -0.15 8.50 -0.71
CA ASP A 113 1.02 8.17 0.11
C ASP A 113 2.20 9.12 -0.16
N LEU A 114 2.49 9.40 -1.44
CA LEU A 114 3.49 10.40 -1.83
C LEU A 114 3.17 11.78 -1.24
N GLY A 115 1.88 12.11 -1.16
CA GLY A 115 1.44 13.39 -0.69
C GLY A 115 1.76 13.62 0.79
N ALA A 116 1.50 12.60 1.61
CA ALA A 116 1.84 12.63 3.03
C ALA A 116 3.34 12.62 3.30
N LYS A 117 4.12 11.88 2.50
CA LYS A 117 5.58 11.79 2.64
C LYS A 117 6.32 13.07 2.25
N ASN A 118 5.76 13.86 1.34
CA ASN A 118 6.42 15.06 0.80
C ASN A 118 5.79 16.40 1.24
N GLY A 119 4.78 16.36 2.14
CA GLY A 119 4.08 17.58 2.59
C GLY A 119 3.24 18.25 1.50
N ILE A 120 2.84 17.49 0.49
CA ILE A 120 1.96 17.91 -0.60
C ILE A 120 0.58 18.18 -0.02
N GLY A 121 0.00 19.33 -0.33
CA GLY A 121 -1.31 19.70 0.18
C GLY A 121 -2.45 18.87 -0.42
N TYR A 122 -3.59 18.84 0.25
CA TYR A 122 -4.82 18.21 -0.27
C TYR A 122 -5.21 18.68 -1.69
N GLY A 123 -4.88 19.93 -2.04
CA GLY A 123 -5.14 20.48 -3.37
C GLY A 123 -4.37 19.77 -4.47
N GLU A 124 -3.09 19.47 -4.25
CA GLU A 124 -2.25 18.79 -5.23
C GLU A 124 -2.66 17.31 -5.39
N ILE A 125 -3.03 16.62 -4.30
CA ILE A 125 -3.61 15.27 -4.37
C ILE A 125 -4.89 15.29 -5.20
N TYR A 126 -5.74 16.29 -5.00
CA TYR A 126 -6.96 16.46 -5.77
C TYR A 126 -6.65 16.71 -7.25
N ASP A 127 -5.70 17.58 -7.57
CA ASP A 127 -5.29 17.90 -8.94
C ASP A 127 -4.75 16.67 -9.67
N GLU A 128 -3.96 15.83 -9.00
CA GLU A 128 -3.47 14.57 -9.57
C GLU A 128 -4.63 13.60 -9.85
N LEU A 129 -5.59 13.48 -8.93
CA LEU A 129 -6.79 12.66 -9.15
C LEU A 129 -7.71 13.24 -10.25
N GLN A 130 -7.71 14.56 -10.46
CA GLN A 130 -8.37 15.17 -11.61
C GLN A 130 -7.67 14.85 -12.93
N SER A 131 -6.35 14.70 -12.92
CA SER A 131 -5.54 14.38 -14.09
C SER A 131 -5.53 12.89 -14.43
N ALA A 132 -5.90 12.01 -13.48
CA ALA A 132 -5.95 10.55 -13.64
C ALA A 132 -6.55 10.05 -14.98
N PRO A 133 -7.66 10.60 -15.51
CA PRO A 133 -8.20 10.20 -16.81
C PRO A 133 -7.20 10.31 -17.97
N MET A 134 -6.25 11.24 -17.89
CA MET A 134 -5.25 11.53 -18.92
C MET A 134 -3.90 10.84 -18.68
N GLN A 135 -3.68 10.24 -17.50
CA GLN A 135 -2.41 9.63 -17.14
C GLN A 135 -2.08 8.41 -18.02
N PRO A 136 -0.88 8.31 -18.61
CA PRO A 136 -0.53 7.16 -19.42
C PRO A 136 -0.53 5.88 -18.58
N ILE A 137 -1.05 4.79 -19.14
CA ILE A 137 -0.86 3.45 -18.58
C ILE A 137 0.34 2.83 -19.29
N PHE A 138 1.40 2.55 -18.54
CA PHE A 138 2.55 1.80 -19.04
C PHE A 138 2.30 0.31 -18.88
N GLY A 139 1.68 -0.30 -19.88
CA GLY A 139 1.34 -1.72 -19.88
C GLY A 139 0.41 -2.09 -21.04
N ASP A 140 0.15 -3.38 -21.19
CA ASP A 140 -0.76 -3.88 -22.23
C ASP A 140 -2.20 -3.98 -21.70
N MET A 141 -2.94 -2.88 -21.85
CA MET A 141 -4.34 -2.82 -21.40
C MET A 141 -5.24 -3.80 -22.19
N ALA A 142 -4.90 -4.12 -23.43
CA ALA A 142 -5.70 -5.07 -24.22
C ALA A 142 -5.51 -6.50 -23.71
N ALA A 143 -4.27 -6.91 -23.43
CA ALA A 143 -3.96 -8.20 -22.81
C ALA A 143 -4.58 -8.30 -21.41
N PHE A 144 -4.49 -7.25 -20.59
CA PHE A 144 -5.13 -7.21 -19.28
C PHE A 144 -6.64 -7.44 -19.36
N LYS A 145 -7.35 -6.73 -20.23
CA LYS A 145 -8.80 -6.91 -20.45
C LYS A 145 -9.15 -8.33 -20.87
N GLN A 146 -8.38 -8.91 -21.78
CA GLN A 146 -8.61 -10.30 -22.22
C GLN A 146 -8.34 -11.31 -21.11
N ALA A 147 -7.33 -11.07 -20.28
CA ALA A 147 -7.00 -11.93 -19.15
C ALA A 147 -8.10 -11.91 -18.09
N VAL A 148 -8.53 -10.72 -17.65
CA VAL A 148 -9.60 -10.61 -16.64
C VAL A 148 -10.93 -11.17 -17.16
N ALA A 149 -11.27 -10.94 -18.44
CA ALA A 149 -12.50 -11.47 -19.04
C ALA A 149 -12.57 -13.01 -19.10
N LYS A 150 -11.43 -13.70 -19.08
CA LYS A 150 -11.34 -15.17 -19.11
C LYS A 150 -11.06 -15.77 -17.73
N ALA A 151 -10.70 -14.95 -16.74
CA ALA A 151 -10.33 -15.40 -15.42
C ALA A 151 -11.54 -15.97 -14.68
N LYS A 152 -11.37 -17.15 -14.09
CA LYS A 152 -12.35 -17.71 -13.15
C LYS A 152 -12.07 -17.28 -11.71
N THR A 153 -10.80 -17.03 -11.42
CA THR A 153 -10.27 -16.63 -10.12
C THR A 153 -9.30 -15.48 -10.32
N ILE A 154 -9.32 -14.49 -9.43
CA ILE A 154 -8.41 -13.34 -9.45
C ILE A 154 -7.88 -13.14 -8.03
N LEU A 155 -6.56 -13.16 -7.86
CA LEU A 155 -5.92 -12.70 -6.63
C LEU A 155 -5.50 -11.24 -6.83
N TYR A 156 -6.11 -10.34 -6.07
CA TYR A 156 -5.80 -8.91 -6.07
C TYR A 156 -4.88 -8.62 -4.88
N LEU A 157 -3.67 -8.12 -5.12
CA LEU A 157 -2.72 -7.77 -4.06
C LEU A 157 -2.84 -6.27 -3.77
N ALA A 158 -3.34 -5.90 -2.60
CA ALA A 158 -3.35 -4.51 -2.16
C ALA A 158 -1.95 -4.06 -1.75
N ASP A 159 -1.68 -2.77 -1.93
CA ASP A 159 -0.45 -2.13 -1.45
C ASP A 159 -0.76 -1.27 -0.22
N ASN A 160 -1.30 -0.07 -0.40
CA ASN A 160 -1.36 0.95 0.66
C ASN A 160 -2.77 1.28 1.18
N ALA A 161 -2.83 1.73 2.44
CA ALA A 161 -4.00 2.42 2.96
C ALA A 161 -4.25 3.73 2.20
N GLY A 162 -5.52 4.12 2.06
CA GLY A 162 -5.97 5.17 1.15
C GLY A 162 -6.12 4.66 -0.29
N GLU A 163 -5.05 4.12 -0.88
CA GLU A 163 -5.07 3.55 -2.24
C GLU A 163 -6.13 2.45 -2.41
N ILE A 164 -6.29 1.60 -1.38
CA ILE A 164 -7.25 0.50 -1.33
C ILE A 164 -8.72 0.90 -1.59
N PHE A 165 -9.07 2.18 -1.40
CA PHE A 165 -10.41 2.70 -1.76
C PHE A 165 -10.60 2.84 -3.27
N PHE A 166 -9.52 3.09 -4.02
CA PHE A 166 -9.56 3.13 -5.49
C PHE A 166 -9.38 1.72 -6.08
N ASP A 167 -8.65 0.84 -5.41
CA ASP A 167 -8.64 -0.60 -5.74
C ASP A 167 -10.05 -1.18 -5.71
N ARG A 168 -10.86 -0.82 -4.71
CA ARG A 168 -12.28 -1.19 -4.66
C ARG A 168 -13.02 -0.79 -5.93
N LEU A 169 -12.79 0.43 -6.44
CA LEU A 169 -13.44 0.91 -7.67
C LEU A 169 -13.01 0.11 -8.89
N LEU A 170 -11.76 -0.36 -8.95
CA LEU A 170 -11.31 -1.28 -9.99
C LEU A 170 -11.94 -2.66 -9.84
N ILE A 171 -11.97 -3.23 -8.63
CA ILE A 171 -12.59 -4.52 -8.34
C ILE A 171 -14.08 -4.51 -8.74
N GLU A 172 -14.80 -3.41 -8.49
CA GLU A 172 -16.19 -3.21 -8.95
C GLU A 172 -16.34 -3.31 -10.49
N GLN A 173 -15.28 -3.10 -11.27
CA GLN A 173 -15.30 -3.22 -12.75
C GLN A 173 -14.81 -4.58 -13.26
N LEU A 174 -14.26 -5.44 -12.39
CA LEU A 174 -13.81 -6.76 -12.81
C LEU A 174 -15.03 -7.66 -13.12
N PRO A 175 -14.91 -8.57 -14.11
CA PRO A 175 -15.99 -9.46 -14.49
C PRO A 175 -16.31 -10.47 -13.38
N ASP A 176 -17.39 -11.24 -13.55
CA ASP A 176 -17.86 -12.25 -12.59
C ASP A 176 -16.85 -13.41 -12.44
N ALA A 177 -15.85 -13.17 -11.61
CA ALA A 177 -14.80 -14.07 -11.21
C ALA A 177 -14.78 -14.18 -9.68
N GLN A 178 -14.26 -15.29 -9.15
CA GLN A 178 -13.98 -15.39 -7.73
C GLN A 178 -12.74 -14.55 -7.40
N ILE A 179 -12.98 -13.34 -6.89
CA ILE A 179 -11.91 -12.41 -6.53
C ILE A 179 -11.56 -12.58 -5.05
N THR A 180 -10.27 -12.73 -4.76
CA THR A 180 -9.70 -12.70 -3.42
C THR A 180 -8.77 -11.49 -3.32
N LEU A 181 -9.00 -10.63 -2.33
CA LEU A 181 -8.12 -9.53 -1.99
C LEU A 181 -7.14 -9.98 -0.91
N ALA A 182 -5.84 -9.84 -1.18
CA ALA A 182 -4.80 -10.03 -0.20
C ALA A 182 -4.24 -8.70 0.29
N VAL A 183 -4.28 -8.52 1.61
CA VAL A 183 -3.67 -7.41 2.33
C VAL A 183 -2.46 -7.90 3.13
N ARG A 184 -1.79 -6.99 3.84
CA ARG A 184 -0.66 -7.35 4.70
C ARG A 184 -1.10 -8.05 5.98
N GLY A 185 -0.31 -9.04 6.41
CA GLY A 185 -0.55 -9.82 7.63
C GLY A 185 -0.44 -9.00 8.90
N THR A 186 0.47 -8.04 8.94
CA THR A 186 0.64 -7.15 10.09
C THR A 186 0.98 -5.72 9.63
N PRO A 187 0.84 -4.72 10.51
CA PRO A 187 1.20 -3.35 10.20
C PRO A 187 2.69 -3.17 9.85
N VAL A 188 2.94 -2.64 8.66
CA VAL A 188 4.27 -2.25 8.19
C VAL A 188 4.10 -1.03 7.29
N ILE A 189 4.75 0.08 7.66
CA ILE A 189 4.64 1.37 6.98
C ILE A 189 3.15 1.72 6.74
N ASN A 190 2.78 2.10 5.53
CA ASN A 190 1.43 2.47 5.15
C ASN A 190 0.70 1.34 4.42
N ASP A 191 1.28 0.13 4.37
CA ASP A 191 0.65 -1.02 3.72
C ASP A 191 -0.75 -1.29 4.32
N ALA A 192 -1.70 -1.59 3.44
CA ALA A 192 -3.06 -1.90 3.82
C ALA A 192 -3.12 -3.22 4.59
N THR A 193 -3.87 -3.21 5.69
CA THR A 193 -4.20 -4.37 6.51
C THR A 193 -5.68 -4.71 6.38
N ARG A 194 -6.13 -5.77 7.06
CA ARG A 194 -7.55 -6.15 7.08
C ARG A 194 -8.45 -4.99 7.54
N LEU A 195 -8.00 -4.19 8.51
CA LEU A 195 -8.76 -3.03 9.00
C LEU A 195 -9.00 -2.00 7.90
N ASP A 196 -8.02 -1.79 7.02
CA ASP A 196 -8.10 -0.81 5.93
C ASP A 196 -9.01 -1.33 4.82
N ALA A 197 -8.98 -2.64 4.53
CA ALA A 197 -9.91 -3.26 3.59
C ALA A 197 -11.38 -3.18 4.07
N LEU A 198 -11.61 -3.39 5.37
CA LEU A 198 -12.94 -3.22 5.98
C LEU A 198 -13.40 -1.76 5.94
N ALA A 199 -12.50 -0.81 6.17
CA ALA A 199 -12.83 0.61 6.04
C ALA A 199 -13.23 0.99 4.61
N ALA A 200 -12.70 0.29 3.61
CA ALA A 200 -13.08 0.41 2.20
C ALA A 200 -14.27 -0.49 1.81
N ASP A 201 -14.97 -1.12 2.77
CA ASP A 201 -16.14 -1.98 2.59
C ASP A 201 -15.88 -3.20 1.65
N LEU A 202 -14.62 -3.62 1.48
CA LEU A 202 -14.23 -4.62 0.47
C LEU A 202 -14.78 -6.03 0.79
N GLU A 203 -15.08 -6.31 2.06
CA GLU A 203 -15.69 -7.57 2.50
C GLU A 203 -17.08 -7.81 1.90
N LYS A 204 -17.72 -6.75 1.40
CA LYS A 204 -19.03 -6.82 0.75
C LYS A 204 -18.95 -7.35 -0.68
N ILE A 205 -17.76 -7.34 -1.29
CA ILE A 205 -17.59 -7.67 -2.72
C ILE A 205 -16.56 -8.76 -2.98
N VAL A 206 -15.61 -9.00 -2.08
CA VAL A 206 -14.55 -10.00 -2.26
C VAL A 206 -14.18 -10.72 -0.97
N GLU A 207 -13.59 -11.91 -1.10
CA GLU A 207 -12.94 -12.58 0.04
C GLU A 207 -11.67 -11.80 0.42
N ILE A 208 -11.51 -11.45 1.70
CA ILE A 208 -10.30 -10.80 2.19
C ILE A 208 -9.44 -11.81 2.95
N ILE A 209 -8.21 -11.98 2.50
CA ILE A 209 -7.14 -12.73 3.17
C ILE A 209 -5.98 -11.80 3.48
N ASP A 210 -5.07 -12.25 4.34
CA ASP A 210 -3.76 -11.63 4.49
C ASP A 210 -2.64 -12.54 3.97
N ASN A 211 -1.49 -11.95 3.66
CA ASN A 211 -0.33 -12.69 3.19
C ASN A 211 0.48 -13.36 4.31
N GLY A 212 0.13 -13.16 5.59
CA GLY A 212 0.83 -13.65 6.77
C GLY A 212 2.23 -13.08 7.00
N SER A 213 2.63 -12.06 6.24
CA SER A 213 3.95 -11.43 6.32
C SER A 213 3.85 -10.04 6.95
N ASP A 214 4.95 -9.62 7.59
CA ASP A 214 5.19 -8.27 8.11
C ASP A 214 6.22 -7.49 7.27
N ALA A 215 6.57 -7.99 6.08
CA ALA A 215 7.37 -7.28 5.09
C ALA A 215 6.51 -6.26 4.32
N PRO A 216 7.04 -5.09 3.94
CA PRO A 216 6.36 -4.28 2.95
C PRO A 216 6.30 -5.04 1.62
N GLY A 217 5.19 -4.94 0.90
CA GLY A 217 4.97 -5.77 -0.30
C GLY A 217 4.86 -7.28 -0.01
N THR A 218 5.15 -8.12 -1.01
CA THR A 218 4.97 -9.58 -0.91
C THR A 218 6.30 -10.31 -1.10
N VAL A 219 6.99 -10.60 0.00
CA VAL A 219 8.14 -11.51 0.01
C VAL A 219 7.61 -12.95 0.08
N LEU A 220 7.58 -13.62 -1.08
CA LEU A 220 6.83 -14.86 -1.24
C LEU A 220 7.29 -15.98 -0.28
N GLU A 221 8.59 -16.08 0.00
CA GLU A 221 9.12 -17.10 0.92
C GLU A 221 8.67 -16.90 2.37
N ASP A 222 8.38 -15.66 2.76
CA ASP A 222 7.93 -15.27 4.10
C ASP A 222 6.40 -15.32 4.25
N CYS A 223 5.66 -15.43 3.15
CA CYS A 223 4.20 -15.48 3.19
C CYS A 223 3.67 -16.82 3.73
N SER A 224 2.47 -16.76 4.32
CA SER A 224 1.78 -17.94 4.86
C SER A 224 1.58 -19.03 3.80
N ALA A 225 1.51 -20.28 4.24
CA ALA A 225 1.23 -21.38 3.33
C ALA A 225 -0.16 -21.24 2.68
N ASP A 226 -1.10 -20.62 3.39
CA ASP A 226 -2.48 -20.41 2.92
C ASP A 226 -2.54 -19.38 1.80
N PHE A 227 -1.82 -18.26 1.96
CA PHE A 227 -1.68 -17.26 0.90
C PHE A 227 -1.01 -17.83 -0.34
N ARG A 228 0.09 -18.58 -0.18
CA ARG A 228 0.83 -19.19 -1.30
C ARG A 228 0.04 -20.22 -2.12
N ARG A 229 -1.09 -20.72 -1.62
CA ARG A 229 -1.96 -21.66 -2.34
C ARG A 229 -3.07 -21.00 -3.15
N ARG A 230 -3.24 -19.69 -3.01
CA ARG A 230 -4.22 -18.89 -3.77
C ARG A 230 -3.69 -18.55 -5.15
#